data_AF-A0A9E5TPU6-F1
#
_entry.id   AF-A0A9E5TPU6-F1
#
_cell.length_a   1.000
_cell.length_b   1.000
_cell.length_c   1.000
_cell.angle_alpha   90.00
_cell.angle_beta   90.00
_cell.angle_gamma   90.00
#
_symmetry.space_group_name_H-M   'P 1'
#
loop_
_entity.id
_entity.type
_entity.pdbx_description
1 polymer ?
#
loop_
_entity_poly.entity_id
_entity_poly.type
_entity_poly.pdbx_seq_one_letter_code
_entity_poly.pdbx_strand_id
1 'polypeptide(L)'
;MSRITRTSTLLLSAGVLLAGSACQPEEGRQQDMSMAMAAPNVVTIVATDFAYQVPAEIPAGLTTLAVVNQGSEPHHAQLIKLGEGKGLADLLEVGEGGPQPSWVSFLGGPNAADPGATTTATSILGPGHYAIVCWIPSPDGELHIAKGMAAEFDVTGSLLENTVEPTADIVMTLVDYGFQLSQPLTAGPQTIRVENAGGQGHEVVVVKLMPGKTPEDFVAWVEKMEGPPPGSLRGGVVDLDPGTHAFFDLEVEPGNYALICFLPDMADGQPHFVHGMMKLVRVT
;
A
#
# COMPACT_ATOMS: atom_id res chain seq x y z
N MET A 1 3.88 -71.49 -42.83
CA MET A 1 4.89 -72.26 -43.56
C MET A 1 6.27 -71.91 -43.00
N SER A 2 7.01 -72.96 -42.62
CA SER A 2 8.44 -73.04 -42.31
C SER A 2 9.06 -72.14 -41.23
N ARG A 3 9.37 -72.78 -40.09
CA ARG A 3 10.47 -72.41 -39.17
C ARG A 3 11.79 -72.79 -39.84
N ILE A 4 12.81 -71.93 -39.78
CA ILE A 4 14.22 -72.38 -39.84
C ILE A 4 15.02 -71.64 -38.77
N THR A 5 15.47 -72.42 -37.79
CA THR A 5 16.51 -72.13 -36.80
C THR A 5 17.87 -72.28 -37.48
N ARG A 6 18.86 -71.43 -37.17
CA ARG A 6 20.27 -71.88 -37.09
C ARG A 6 21.13 -70.97 -36.22
N THR A 7 21.90 -71.69 -35.42
CA THR A 7 22.82 -71.38 -34.32
C THR A 7 24.20 -70.90 -34.80
N SER A 8 25.04 -70.52 -33.81
CA SER A 8 26.52 -70.59 -33.81
C SER A 8 27.28 -69.39 -34.37
N THR A 9 28.43 -68.90 -33.84
CA THR A 9 29.28 -69.19 -32.66
C THR A 9 30.28 -68.00 -32.52
N LEU A 10 30.77 -67.79 -31.30
CA LEU A 10 31.93 -66.99 -30.84
C LEU A 10 33.00 -66.59 -31.87
N LEU A 11 33.59 -65.40 -31.66
CA LEU A 11 35.05 -65.26 -31.50
C LEU A 11 35.45 -63.95 -30.81
N LEU A 12 36.33 -64.12 -29.83
CA LEU A 12 37.02 -63.12 -29.02
C LEU A 12 38.20 -62.56 -29.84
N SER A 13 38.40 -61.25 -29.87
CA SER A 13 39.72 -60.67 -30.17
C SER A 13 39.87 -59.32 -29.51
N ALA A 14 40.85 -59.25 -28.61
CA ALA A 14 41.32 -58.08 -27.93
C ALA A 14 42.00 -57.10 -28.91
N GLY A 15 41.75 -55.82 -28.71
CA GLY A 15 42.45 -54.72 -29.38
C GLY A 15 42.46 -53.52 -28.47
N VAL A 16 43.58 -53.32 -27.78
CA VAL A 16 43.90 -52.12 -27.01
C VAL A 16 44.13 -50.97 -28.00
N LEU A 17 43.41 -49.86 -27.83
CA LEU A 17 43.78 -48.56 -28.39
C LEU A 17 43.64 -47.49 -27.33
N LEU A 18 44.79 -46.89 -27.00
CA LEU A 18 44.95 -45.77 -26.09
C LEU A 18 44.75 -44.44 -26.82
N ALA A 19 44.06 -43.56 -26.11
CA ALA A 19 44.22 -42.10 -26.07
C ALA A 19 43.83 -41.26 -27.29
N GLY A 20 42.72 -40.54 -27.12
CA GLY A 20 42.45 -39.25 -27.75
C GLY A 20 41.52 -38.45 -26.84
N SER A 21 42.10 -37.59 -25.99
CA SER A 21 41.35 -36.61 -25.22
C SER A 21 40.63 -35.64 -26.15
N ALA A 22 39.31 -35.58 -26.03
CA ALA A 22 38.53 -34.40 -26.39
C ALA A 22 37.59 -34.11 -25.21
N CYS A 23 37.91 -33.07 -24.44
CA CYS A 23 36.97 -32.44 -23.53
C CYS A 23 35.77 -31.97 -24.36
N GLN A 24 34.61 -32.62 -24.19
CA GLN A 24 33.36 -31.97 -24.49
C GLN A 24 32.99 -31.15 -23.25
N PRO A 25 32.79 -29.82 -23.38
CA PRO A 25 32.17 -29.08 -22.30
C PRO A 25 30.74 -29.61 -22.14
N GLU A 26 30.40 -30.04 -20.93
CA GLU A 26 29.01 -30.28 -20.56
C GLU A 26 28.25 -28.98 -20.85
N GLU A 27 27.33 -29.02 -21.82
CA GLU A 27 26.30 -28.00 -21.98
C GLU A 27 25.44 -28.05 -20.72
N GLY A 28 25.89 -27.31 -19.70
CA GLY A 28 25.10 -26.97 -18.54
C GLY A 28 23.84 -26.33 -19.06
N ARG A 29 22.74 -27.07 -18.96
CA ARG A 29 21.37 -26.56 -19.04
C ARG A 29 21.31 -25.38 -18.07
N GLN A 30 21.50 -24.16 -18.58
CA GLN A 30 21.06 -22.95 -17.90
C GLN A 30 19.56 -23.14 -17.71
N GLN A 31 19.21 -23.60 -16.51
CA GLN A 31 17.86 -23.47 -16.03
C GLN A 31 17.60 -21.98 -16.04
N ASP A 32 16.84 -21.55 -17.03
CA ASP A 32 16.24 -20.23 -17.09
C ASP A 32 15.32 -20.13 -15.87
N MET A 33 15.91 -19.80 -14.72
CA MET A 33 15.18 -19.40 -13.52
C MET A 33 14.73 -17.97 -13.75
N SER A 34 13.79 -17.81 -14.68
CA SER A 34 12.82 -16.73 -14.55
C SER A 34 12.04 -17.01 -13.27
N MET A 35 12.52 -16.45 -12.15
CA MET A 35 11.69 -16.28 -10.97
C MET A 35 10.53 -15.40 -11.42
N ALA A 36 9.40 -16.01 -11.76
CA ALA A 36 8.16 -15.27 -11.90
C ALA A 36 7.98 -14.52 -10.58
N MET A 37 7.96 -13.18 -10.62
CA MET A 37 7.73 -12.39 -9.42
C MET A 37 6.39 -12.84 -8.85
N ALA A 38 6.38 -13.21 -7.57
CA ALA A 38 5.13 -13.46 -6.87
C ALA A 38 4.28 -12.19 -6.98
N ALA A 39 3.00 -12.36 -7.36
CA ALA A 39 2.08 -11.23 -7.39
C ALA A 39 1.84 -10.72 -5.95
N PRO A 40 1.63 -9.41 -5.75
CA PRO A 40 1.28 -8.90 -4.43
C PRO A 40 0.05 -9.62 -3.88
N ASN A 41 0.03 -9.81 -2.56
CA ASN A 41 -1.21 -10.18 -1.86
C ASN A 41 -2.23 -9.07 -2.11
N VAL A 42 -3.47 -9.42 -2.43
CA VAL A 42 -4.56 -8.42 -2.56
C VAL A 42 -5.58 -8.70 -1.47
N VAL A 43 -5.79 -7.73 -0.59
CA VAL A 43 -6.70 -7.85 0.55
C VAL A 43 -7.78 -6.80 0.41
N THR A 44 -9.02 -7.26 0.26
CA THR A 44 -10.19 -6.39 0.27
C THR A 44 -10.60 -6.12 1.71
N ILE A 45 -10.67 -4.83 2.06
CA ILE A 45 -11.25 -4.32 3.29
C ILE A 45 -12.60 -3.73 2.92
N VAL A 46 -13.70 -4.34 3.37
CA VAL A 46 -15.03 -3.76 3.17
C VAL A 46 -15.30 -2.80 4.32
N ALA A 47 -15.44 -1.52 3.99
CA ALA A 47 -15.84 -0.49 4.93
C ALA A 47 -17.35 -0.29 4.85
N THR A 48 -18.03 -0.45 5.97
CA THR A 48 -19.39 0.10 6.19
C THR A 48 -19.29 1.20 7.22
N ASP A 49 -20.34 1.98 7.41
CA ASP A 49 -20.32 3.01 8.45
C ASP A 49 -19.99 2.39 9.81
N PHE A 50 -18.85 2.83 10.34
CA PHE A 50 -18.30 2.49 11.64
C PHE A 50 -17.79 1.05 11.83
N ALA A 51 -17.54 0.31 10.75
CA ALA A 51 -17.01 -1.05 10.85
C ALA A 51 -16.16 -1.48 9.65
N TYR A 52 -15.24 -2.41 9.90
CA TYR A 52 -14.46 -3.10 8.88
C TYR A 52 -14.76 -4.59 8.82
N GLN A 53 -14.81 -5.12 7.59
CA GLN A 53 -14.64 -6.55 7.34
C GLN A 53 -13.30 -6.76 6.66
N VAL A 54 -12.43 -7.52 7.31
CA VAL A 54 -11.07 -7.84 6.87
C VAL A 54 -10.76 -9.30 7.23
N PRO A 55 -9.96 -10.04 6.46
CA PRO A 55 -9.50 -11.36 6.85
C PRO A 55 -8.74 -11.31 8.19
N ALA A 56 -8.97 -12.31 9.06
CA ALA A 56 -8.26 -12.40 10.33
C ALA A 56 -6.76 -12.73 10.17
N GLU A 57 -6.39 -13.34 9.04
CA GLU A 57 -5.00 -13.66 8.72
C GLU A 57 -4.67 -13.23 7.28
N ILE A 58 -3.49 -12.63 7.10
CA ILE A 58 -2.93 -12.19 5.82
C ILE A 58 -1.51 -12.76 5.68
N PRO A 59 -1.10 -13.28 4.50
CA PRO A 59 0.29 -13.69 4.30
C PRO A 59 1.26 -12.51 4.37
N ALA A 60 2.45 -12.72 4.93
CA ALA A 60 3.55 -11.77 4.86
C ALA A 60 3.97 -11.52 3.41
N GLY A 61 4.51 -10.32 3.16
CA GLY A 61 4.96 -9.87 1.85
C GLY A 61 4.29 -8.57 1.39
N LEU A 62 4.56 -8.19 0.15
CA LEU A 62 3.97 -7.06 -0.55
C LEU A 62 2.46 -7.28 -0.64
N THR A 63 1.71 -6.36 -0.03
CA THR A 63 0.28 -6.47 0.13
C THR A 63 -0.39 -5.17 -0.31
N THR A 64 -1.29 -5.29 -1.29
CA THR A 64 -2.22 -4.23 -1.66
C THR A 64 -3.49 -4.36 -0.82
N LEU A 65 -3.71 -3.40 0.06
CA LEU A 65 -4.95 -3.21 0.78
C LEU A 65 -5.90 -2.39 -0.09
N ALA A 66 -7.11 -2.89 -0.32
CA ALA A 66 -8.15 -2.21 -1.09
C ALA A 66 -9.36 -1.93 -0.20
N VAL A 67 -9.57 -0.66 0.17
CA VAL A 67 -10.76 -0.23 0.92
C VAL A 67 -11.90 -0.05 -0.05
N VAL A 68 -12.91 -0.91 0.04
CA VAL A 68 -14.17 -0.81 -0.71
C VAL A 68 -15.20 -0.15 0.21
N ASN A 69 -15.54 1.10 -0.08
CA ASN A 69 -16.48 1.86 0.75
C ASN A 69 -17.93 1.53 0.36
N GLN A 70 -18.62 0.79 1.21
CA GLN A 70 -20.06 0.49 1.14
C GLN A 70 -20.88 1.28 2.17
N GLY A 71 -20.25 2.20 2.89
CA GLY A 71 -20.89 3.14 3.80
C GLY A 71 -21.50 4.35 3.09
N SER A 72 -22.04 5.25 3.90
CA SER A 72 -22.56 6.54 3.46
C SER A 72 -21.59 7.70 3.74
N GLU A 73 -20.59 7.47 4.58
CA GLU A 73 -19.51 8.41 4.90
C GLU A 73 -18.20 8.03 4.19
N PRO A 74 -17.27 8.98 3.97
CA PRO A 74 -15.96 8.65 3.45
C PRO A 74 -15.15 7.85 4.48
N HIS A 75 -14.44 6.82 4.03
CA HIS A 75 -13.69 5.91 4.91
C HIS A 75 -12.26 5.71 4.41
N HIS A 76 -11.31 5.62 5.33
CA HIS A 76 -9.89 5.32 5.09
C HIS A 76 -9.39 4.29 6.10
N ALA A 77 -8.39 3.49 5.75
CA ALA A 77 -7.86 2.47 6.65
C ALA A 77 -6.39 2.74 6.93
N GLN A 78 -6.09 3.44 8.03
CA GLN A 78 -4.71 3.55 8.51
C GLN A 78 -4.23 2.18 8.97
N LEU A 79 -3.12 1.72 8.43
CA LEU A 79 -2.48 0.46 8.75
C LEU A 79 -1.45 0.65 9.87
N ILE A 80 -1.65 -0.07 10.97
CA ILE A 80 -0.84 0.04 12.17
C ILE A 80 -0.25 -1.31 12.52
N LYS A 81 1.07 -1.40 12.65
CA LYS A 81 1.72 -2.57 13.27
C LYS A 81 1.78 -2.37 14.78
N LEU A 82 1.33 -3.38 15.52
CA LEU A 82 1.33 -3.41 16.97
C LEU A 82 2.51 -4.23 17.49
N GLY A 83 3.13 -3.76 18.57
CA GLY A 83 4.20 -4.46 19.27
C GLY A 83 3.71 -5.74 19.94
N GLU A 84 4.65 -6.58 20.36
CA GLU A 84 4.33 -7.87 20.97
C GLU A 84 3.40 -7.72 22.19
N GLY A 85 2.31 -8.49 22.21
CA GLY A 85 1.31 -8.48 23.27
C GLY A 85 0.40 -7.25 23.30
N LYS A 86 0.47 -6.37 22.29
CA LYS A 86 -0.40 -5.19 22.16
C LYS A 86 -1.55 -5.45 21.20
N GLY A 87 -2.71 -4.89 21.54
CA GLY A 87 -3.92 -4.95 20.73
C GLY A 87 -4.58 -3.58 20.53
N LEU A 88 -5.71 -3.59 19.85
CA LEU A 88 -6.56 -2.44 19.58
C LEU A 88 -7.03 -1.78 20.87
N ALA A 89 -7.30 -2.56 21.94
CA ALA A 89 -7.65 -2.00 23.24
C ALA A 89 -6.53 -1.10 23.79
N ASP A 90 -5.26 -1.54 23.70
CA ASP A 90 -4.12 -0.70 24.10
C ASP A 90 -4.02 0.56 23.22
N LEU A 91 -4.31 0.45 21.91
CA LEU A 91 -4.29 1.57 20.98
C LEU A 91 -5.37 2.61 21.30
N LEU A 92 -6.58 2.15 21.62
CA LEU A 92 -7.69 3.03 22.00
C LEU A 92 -7.42 3.77 23.33
N GLU A 93 -6.63 3.20 24.25
CA GLU A 93 -6.22 3.87 25.48
C GLU A 93 -5.24 5.03 25.23
N VAL A 94 -4.50 5.02 24.11
CA VAL A 94 -3.60 6.13 23.72
C VAL A 94 -4.41 7.36 23.28
N GLY A 95 -5.49 7.14 22.54
CA GLY A 95 -6.32 8.19 21.96
C GLY A 95 -5.67 8.92 20.78
N GLU A 96 -6.45 9.77 20.12
CA GLU A 96 -5.96 10.61 19.01
C GLU A 96 -5.04 11.73 19.53
N GLY A 97 -3.97 12.03 18.78
CA GLY A 97 -3.08 13.17 19.05
C GLY A 97 -2.16 13.01 20.28
N GLY A 98 -2.22 11.85 20.96
CA GLY A 98 -1.25 11.49 21.98
C GLY A 98 0.14 11.19 21.38
N PRO A 99 1.22 11.22 22.19
CA PRO A 99 2.52 10.81 21.71
C PRO A 99 2.47 9.34 21.27
N GLN A 100 2.91 9.07 20.04
CA GLN A 100 2.97 7.72 19.48
C GLN A 100 3.80 6.80 20.40
N PRO A 101 3.22 5.72 20.94
CA PRO A 101 3.97 4.77 21.74
C PRO A 101 5.01 4.02 20.90
N SER A 102 6.11 3.60 21.51
CA SER A 102 7.19 2.87 20.82
C SER A 102 6.78 1.48 20.29
N TRP A 103 5.61 0.97 20.68
CA TRP A 103 5.04 -0.28 20.18
C TRP A 103 4.07 -0.07 19.01
N VAL A 104 3.89 1.17 18.55
CA VAL A 104 3.06 1.51 17.39
C VAL A 104 3.97 1.88 16.23
N SER A 105 3.74 1.29 15.06
CA SER A 105 4.35 1.75 13.81
C SER A 105 3.28 2.01 12.76
N PHE A 106 3.28 3.20 12.19
CA PHE A 106 2.35 3.62 11.15
C PHE A 106 2.95 3.31 9.78
N LEU A 107 2.31 2.41 9.04
CA LEU A 107 2.83 1.85 7.79
C LEU A 107 2.10 2.38 6.55
N GLY A 108 1.35 3.45 6.69
CA GLY A 108 0.53 3.94 5.62
C GLY A 108 -0.92 3.44 5.73
N GLY A 109 -1.45 3.04 4.58
CA GLY A 109 -2.80 2.49 4.43
C GLY A 109 -3.61 3.29 3.40
N PRO A 110 -4.68 2.71 2.81
CA PRO A 110 -5.47 3.39 1.80
C PRO A 110 -6.13 4.63 2.38
N ASN A 111 -5.84 5.81 1.79
CA ASN A 111 -6.51 7.05 2.19
C ASN A 111 -7.94 7.11 1.61
N ALA A 112 -8.70 8.12 2.03
CA ALA A 112 -10.14 8.14 2.01
C ALA A 112 -10.76 7.81 0.65
N ALA A 113 -11.76 6.94 0.67
CA ALA A 113 -12.64 6.62 -0.44
C ALA A 113 -14.01 7.26 -0.21
N ASP A 114 -14.54 7.94 -1.24
CA ASP A 114 -15.94 8.37 -1.25
C ASP A 114 -16.92 7.17 -1.14
N PRO A 115 -18.17 7.38 -0.71
CA PRO A 115 -19.20 6.35 -0.74
C PRO A 115 -19.30 5.66 -2.10
N GLY A 116 -19.23 4.33 -2.11
CA GLY A 116 -19.26 3.50 -3.33
C GLY A 116 -17.93 3.42 -4.10
N ALA A 117 -16.88 4.14 -3.67
CA ALA A 117 -15.57 4.11 -4.31
C ALA A 117 -14.66 3.03 -3.71
N THR A 118 -13.51 2.82 -4.36
CA THR A 118 -12.43 1.97 -3.85
C THR A 118 -11.12 2.73 -3.96
N THR A 119 -10.31 2.67 -2.90
CA THR A 119 -8.94 3.21 -2.88
C THR A 119 -7.99 2.13 -2.40
N THR A 120 -6.72 2.27 -2.75
CA THR A 120 -5.70 1.26 -2.45
C THR A 120 -4.47 1.88 -1.84
N ALA A 121 -3.76 1.09 -1.04
CA ALA A 121 -2.37 1.33 -0.70
C ALA A 121 -1.64 -0.01 -0.65
N THR A 122 -0.37 0.00 -1.04
CA THR A 122 0.49 -1.18 -1.10
C THR A 122 1.71 -0.96 -0.21
N SER A 123 1.92 -1.88 0.72
CA SER A 123 3.04 -1.89 1.66
C SER A 123 3.59 -3.30 1.83
N ILE A 124 4.84 -3.44 2.25
CA ILE A 124 5.41 -4.74 2.63
C ILE A 124 5.02 -5.04 4.09
N LEU A 125 4.30 -6.14 4.30
CA LEU A 125 3.83 -6.55 5.62
C LEU A 125 4.66 -7.70 6.17
N GLY A 126 5.31 -7.47 7.31
CA GLY A 126 6.02 -8.51 8.03
C GLY A 126 5.15 -9.25 9.04
N PRO A 127 5.52 -10.47 9.46
CA PRO A 127 4.77 -11.20 10.47
C PRO A 127 4.50 -10.37 11.74
N GLY A 128 3.32 -10.54 12.33
CA GLY A 128 2.94 -9.90 13.59
C GLY A 128 1.47 -9.48 13.62
N HIS A 129 1.12 -8.70 14.65
CA HIS A 129 -0.24 -8.24 14.91
C HIS A 129 -0.45 -6.82 14.36
N TYR A 130 -1.60 -6.61 13.73
CA TYR A 130 -1.92 -5.36 13.05
C TYR A 130 -3.32 -4.91 13.39
N ALA A 131 -3.52 -3.59 13.33
CA ALA A 131 -4.84 -2.97 13.34
C ALA A 131 -5.02 -2.11 12.09
N ILE A 132 -6.29 -1.97 11.69
CA ILE A 132 -6.76 -0.90 10.80
C ILE A 132 -7.77 -0.05 11.54
N VAL A 133 -7.65 1.27 11.37
CA VAL A 133 -8.49 2.25 12.07
C VAL A 133 -8.93 3.37 11.10
N CYS A 134 -10.11 3.94 11.36
CA CYS A 134 -10.62 5.11 10.65
C CYS A 134 -10.69 6.33 11.60
N TRP A 135 -9.85 7.33 11.35
CA TRP A 135 -9.84 8.61 12.07
C TRP A 135 -10.70 9.70 11.42
N ILE A 136 -11.43 9.41 10.35
CA ILE A 136 -12.29 10.44 9.75
C ILE A 136 -13.40 10.81 10.75
N PRO A 137 -13.64 12.11 11.00
CA PRO A 137 -14.79 12.54 11.77
C PRO A 137 -16.06 12.40 10.95
N SER A 138 -17.12 11.92 11.60
CA SER A 138 -18.48 12.04 11.09
C SER A 138 -18.93 13.52 11.06
N PRO A 139 -20.03 13.84 10.36
CA PRO A 139 -20.60 15.20 10.36
C PRO A 139 -20.99 15.73 11.74
N ASP A 140 -21.17 14.85 12.74
CA ASP A 140 -21.40 15.24 14.14
C ASP A 140 -20.11 15.57 14.92
N GLY A 141 -18.94 15.44 14.26
CA GLY A 141 -17.62 15.71 14.81
C GLY A 141 -16.97 14.54 15.55
N GLU A 142 -17.68 13.43 15.76
CA GLU A 142 -17.09 12.24 16.39
C GLU A 142 -16.30 11.42 15.38
N LEU A 143 -15.10 10.97 15.76
CA LEU A 143 -14.26 10.10 14.94
C LEU A 143 -14.92 8.74 14.73
N HIS A 144 -14.79 8.16 13.54
CA HIS A 144 -15.30 6.83 13.25
C HIS A 144 -14.74 5.75 14.19
N ILE A 145 -13.46 5.82 14.56
CA ILE A 145 -12.86 4.90 15.54
C ILE A 145 -13.58 4.98 16.90
N ALA A 146 -14.00 6.17 17.34
CA ALA A 146 -14.75 6.35 18.59
C ALA A 146 -16.16 5.73 18.50
N LYS A 147 -16.69 5.58 17.28
CA LYS A 147 -17.93 4.86 16.96
C LYS A 147 -17.72 3.35 16.72
N GLY A 148 -16.48 2.86 16.79
CA GLY A 148 -16.12 1.45 16.69
C GLY A 148 -15.38 1.04 15.40
N MET A 149 -15.01 1.99 14.54
CA MET A 149 -14.43 1.69 13.23
C MET A 149 -12.95 1.27 13.26
N ALA A 150 -12.73 0.06 13.72
CA ALA A 150 -11.43 -0.58 13.75
C ALA A 150 -11.56 -2.10 13.56
N ALA A 151 -10.47 -2.73 13.13
CA ALA A 151 -10.34 -4.18 13.11
C ALA A 151 -8.88 -4.60 13.32
N GLU A 152 -8.68 -5.84 13.76
CA GLU A 152 -7.36 -6.45 13.93
C GLU A 152 -7.20 -7.64 12.98
N PHE A 153 -5.96 -7.93 12.63
CA PHE A 153 -5.59 -9.13 11.90
C PHE A 153 -4.13 -9.50 12.15
N ASP A 154 -3.81 -10.75 11.83
CA ASP A 154 -2.46 -11.29 11.92
C ASP A 154 -1.81 -11.36 10.55
N VAL A 155 -0.55 -10.95 10.46
CA VAL A 155 0.30 -11.26 9.31
C VAL A 155 1.14 -12.47 9.65
N THR A 156 1.07 -13.51 8.82
CA THR A 156 1.69 -14.82 9.08
C THR A 156 2.63 -15.23 7.94
N GLY A 157 3.53 -16.20 8.20
CA GLY A 157 4.50 -16.66 7.20
C GLY A 157 5.85 -15.92 7.27
N SER A 158 6.52 -15.75 6.14
CA SER A 158 7.89 -15.23 6.05
C SER A 158 8.01 -14.07 5.05
N LEU A 159 8.73 -13.01 5.44
CA LEU A 159 9.07 -11.88 4.56
C LEU A 159 10.09 -12.21 3.46
N LEU A 160 10.66 -13.40 3.47
CA LEU A 160 11.66 -13.80 2.47
C LEU A 160 11.04 -14.02 1.08
N GLU A 161 9.72 -14.08 1.00
CA GLU A 161 8.96 -14.30 -0.23
C GLU A 161 8.09 -13.07 -0.53
N ASN A 162 7.87 -12.78 -1.81
CA ASN A 162 6.92 -11.76 -2.28
C ASN A 162 7.19 -10.32 -1.79
N THR A 163 8.42 -9.81 -1.83
CA THR A 163 8.75 -8.43 -1.37
C THR A 163 9.22 -7.48 -2.47
N VAL A 164 9.10 -7.88 -3.73
CA VAL A 164 9.54 -7.04 -4.85
C VAL A 164 8.54 -5.93 -5.09
N GLU A 165 8.92 -4.71 -4.71
CA GLU A 165 8.09 -3.51 -4.87
C GLU A 165 7.78 -3.19 -6.35
N PRO A 166 6.62 -2.57 -6.63
CA PRO A 166 6.30 -2.12 -7.97
C PRO A 166 7.25 -0.99 -8.41
N THR A 167 7.44 -0.87 -9.72
CA THR A 167 8.10 0.31 -10.29
C THR A 167 7.11 1.47 -10.24
N ALA A 168 7.48 2.55 -9.55
CA ALA A 168 6.65 3.74 -9.50
C ALA A 168 6.85 4.61 -10.75
N ASP A 169 5.75 5.15 -11.27
CA ASP A 169 5.78 6.22 -12.26
C ASP A 169 6.20 7.53 -11.59
N ILE A 170 5.73 7.79 -10.37
CA ILE A 170 6.00 9.03 -9.64
C ILE A 170 6.42 8.70 -8.21
N VAL A 171 7.52 9.29 -7.77
CA VAL A 171 7.84 9.45 -6.35
C VAL A 171 7.28 10.79 -5.86
N MET A 172 6.48 10.72 -4.80
CA MET A 172 5.96 11.84 -4.02
C MET A 172 6.67 11.85 -2.66
N THR A 173 7.53 12.83 -2.41
CA THR A 173 8.23 13.00 -1.14
C THR A 173 7.53 14.03 -0.26
N LEU A 174 7.29 13.67 1.00
CA LEU A 174 6.61 14.46 2.02
C LEU A 174 7.68 14.96 2.98
N VAL A 175 7.87 16.27 3.05
CA VAL A 175 8.97 16.89 3.82
C VAL A 175 8.65 18.35 4.14
N ASP A 176 9.00 18.82 5.34
CA ASP A 176 8.88 20.21 5.79
C ASP A 176 7.52 20.86 5.46
N TYR A 177 6.41 20.12 5.67
CA TYR A 177 5.04 20.52 5.31
C TYR A 177 4.79 20.69 3.80
N GLY A 178 5.47 19.94 2.95
CA GLY A 178 5.37 20.06 1.50
C GLY A 178 5.27 18.72 0.77
N PHE A 179 4.73 18.80 -0.45
CA PHE A 179 4.69 17.69 -1.40
C PHE A 179 5.63 17.96 -2.58
N GLN A 180 6.65 17.13 -2.72
CA GLN A 180 7.57 17.17 -3.86
C GLN A 180 7.26 16.00 -4.79
N LEU A 181 7.01 16.29 -6.07
CA LEU A 181 6.79 15.27 -7.08
C LEU A 181 8.04 15.19 -7.96
N SER A 182 8.56 13.98 -8.14
CA SER A 182 9.67 13.68 -9.05
C SER A 182 9.40 14.11 -10.50
N GLN A 183 8.14 14.06 -10.92
CA GLN A 183 7.65 14.59 -12.19
C GLN A 183 6.17 14.98 -12.09
N PRO A 184 5.63 15.80 -13.01
CA PRO A 184 4.21 16.13 -13.03
C PRO A 184 3.31 14.89 -13.19
N LEU A 185 2.12 14.90 -12.58
CA LEU A 185 1.09 13.89 -12.85
C LEU A 185 0.65 13.97 -14.31
N THR A 186 0.55 12.82 -14.98
CA THR A 186 0.01 12.68 -16.33
C THR A 186 -1.28 11.88 -16.31
N ALA A 187 -2.15 12.11 -17.29
CA ALA A 187 -3.40 11.38 -17.40
C ALA A 187 -3.16 9.87 -17.68
N GLY A 188 -4.07 9.04 -17.18
CA GLY A 188 -4.00 7.58 -17.24
C GLY A 188 -3.64 6.94 -15.89
N PRO A 189 -3.42 5.62 -15.86
CA PRO A 189 -3.00 4.91 -14.66
C PRO A 189 -1.60 5.37 -14.24
N GLN A 190 -1.42 5.61 -12.95
CA GLN A 190 -0.15 5.98 -12.33
C GLN A 190 0.03 5.18 -11.04
N THR A 191 1.17 4.49 -10.91
CA THR A 191 1.63 3.95 -9.64
C THR A 191 2.50 5.01 -8.96
N ILE A 192 2.05 5.48 -7.80
CA ILE A 192 2.68 6.56 -7.05
C ILE A 192 3.30 5.99 -5.78
N ARG A 193 4.61 6.20 -5.61
CA ARG A 193 5.34 5.92 -4.37
C ARG A 193 5.31 7.16 -3.49
N VAL A 194 4.84 7.01 -2.27
CA VAL A 194 4.76 8.05 -1.24
C VAL A 194 5.86 7.79 -0.24
N GLU A 195 6.77 8.75 -0.05
CA GLU A 195 7.90 8.65 0.87
C GLU A 195 7.81 9.74 1.93
N ASN A 196 7.80 9.36 3.20
CA ASN A 196 7.92 10.32 4.28
C ASN A 196 9.40 10.58 4.57
N ALA A 197 9.90 11.75 4.14
CA ALA A 197 11.25 12.24 4.44
C ALA A 197 11.27 13.31 5.54
N GLY A 198 10.12 13.60 6.15
CA GLY A 198 9.97 14.53 7.26
C GLY A 198 10.39 13.91 8.60
N GLY A 199 10.39 14.75 9.65
CA GLY A 199 10.70 14.34 11.03
C GLY A 199 9.49 13.90 11.85
N GLN A 200 8.29 13.87 11.25
CA GLN A 200 7.03 13.48 11.87
C GLN A 200 6.14 12.72 10.88
N GLY A 201 5.06 12.10 11.36
CA GLY A 201 4.09 11.41 10.51
C GLY A 201 3.54 12.33 9.43
N HIS A 202 3.39 11.84 8.21
CA HIS A 202 2.79 12.61 7.11
C HIS A 202 1.87 11.72 6.29
N GLU A 203 0.83 12.33 5.73
CA GLU A 203 -0.09 11.67 4.81
C GLU A 203 -0.24 12.44 3.50
N VAL A 204 -0.86 11.79 2.52
CA VAL A 204 -1.44 12.48 1.37
C VAL A 204 -2.87 12.03 1.16
N VAL A 205 -3.80 12.97 1.29
CA VAL A 205 -5.15 12.89 0.74
C VAL A 205 -5.13 13.48 -0.66
N VAL A 206 -5.54 12.68 -1.66
CA VAL A 206 -5.68 13.14 -3.04
C VAL A 206 -7.14 13.44 -3.31
N VAL A 207 -7.43 14.70 -3.66
CA VAL A 207 -8.79 15.15 -4.00
C VAL A 207 -8.79 15.60 -5.46
N LYS A 208 -9.66 15.03 -6.31
CA LYS A 208 -9.95 15.63 -7.61
C LYS A 208 -10.93 16.78 -7.41
N LEU A 209 -10.47 18.01 -7.60
CA LEU A 209 -11.25 19.21 -7.37
C LEU A 209 -12.30 19.39 -8.48
N MET A 210 -13.48 19.88 -8.09
CA MET A 210 -14.50 20.33 -9.03
C MET A 210 -13.99 21.54 -9.84
N PRO A 211 -14.53 21.79 -11.05
CA PRO A 211 -14.11 22.92 -11.87
C PRO A 211 -14.16 24.26 -11.10
N GLY A 212 -13.03 24.97 -11.10
CA GLY A 212 -12.89 26.27 -10.43
C GLY A 212 -12.71 26.21 -8.92
N LYS A 213 -12.66 25.02 -8.30
CA LYS A 213 -12.38 24.85 -6.87
C LYS A 213 -10.89 24.79 -6.57
N THR A 214 -10.52 25.11 -5.33
CA THR A 214 -9.15 25.12 -4.83
C THR A 214 -8.97 24.16 -3.64
N PRO A 215 -7.73 23.83 -3.24
CA PRO A 215 -7.47 23.11 -1.99
C PRO A 215 -8.09 23.81 -0.77
N GLU A 216 -8.05 25.15 -0.73
CA GLU A 216 -8.62 25.97 0.35
C GLU A 216 -10.15 25.83 0.43
N ASP A 217 -10.84 25.77 -0.72
CA ASP A 217 -12.29 25.48 -0.74
C ASP A 217 -12.60 24.13 -0.10
N PHE A 218 -11.75 23.12 -0.33
CA PHE A 218 -11.95 21.78 0.21
C PHE A 218 -11.71 21.71 1.71
N VAL A 219 -10.60 22.25 2.21
CA VAL A 219 -10.33 22.26 3.67
C VAL A 219 -11.39 23.07 4.43
N ALA A 220 -11.85 24.19 3.86
CA ALA A 220 -12.94 24.98 4.45
C ALA A 220 -14.28 24.22 4.45
N TRP A 221 -14.53 23.35 3.46
CA TRP A 221 -15.70 22.49 3.44
C TRP A 221 -15.61 21.39 4.49
N VAL A 222 -14.44 20.75 4.69
CA VAL A 222 -14.24 19.67 5.66
C VAL A 222 -14.59 20.08 7.09
N GLU A 223 -14.40 21.35 7.47
CA GLU A 223 -14.76 21.85 8.80
C GLU A 223 -16.26 21.72 9.14
N LYS A 224 -17.13 21.71 8.12
CA LYS A 224 -18.58 21.71 8.29
C LYS A 224 -19.28 20.54 7.62
N MET A 225 -18.69 20.01 6.56
CA MET A 225 -19.25 19.00 5.66
C MET A 225 -20.68 19.34 5.17
N GLU A 226 -20.97 20.63 5.04
CA GLU A 226 -22.29 21.13 4.63
C GLU A 226 -22.35 21.34 3.12
N GLY A 227 -23.42 20.83 2.50
CA GLY A 227 -23.62 20.93 1.06
C GLY A 227 -22.69 20.00 0.25
N PRO A 228 -22.69 20.11 -1.08
CA PRO A 228 -21.90 19.23 -1.93
C PRO A 228 -20.39 19.48 -1.74
N PRO A 229 -19.57 18.41 -1.69
CA PRO A 229 -18.13 18.57 -1.55
C PRO A 229 -17.53 19.26 -2.79
N PRO A 230 -16.50 20.12 -2.63
CA PRO A 230 -15.86 20.81 -3.74
C PRO A 230 -14.84 19.94 -4.50
N GLY A 231 -14.88 18.63 -4.30
CA GLY A 231 -14.05 17.63 -4.97
C GLY A 231 -14.46 16.21 -4.60
N SER A 232 -13.90 15.22 -5.29
CA SER A 232 -14.05 13.80 -4.97
C SER A 232 -12.75 13.24 -4.41
N LEU A 233 -12.84 12.41 -3.38
CA LEU A 233 -11.68 11.71 -2.80
C LEU A 233 -11.17 10.63 -3.75
N ARG A 234 -9.85 10.59 -3.96
CA ARG A 234 -9.17 9.68 -4.90
C ARG A 234 -8.10 8.83 -4.21
N GLY A 235 -8.16 8.70 -2.89
CA GLY A 235 -7.21 7.92 -2.11
C GLY A 235 -5.94 8.68 -1.79
N GLY A 236 -4.81 7.99 -1.90
CA GLY A 236 -3.52 8.38 -1.34
C GLY A 236 -3.10 7.43 -0.22
N VAL A 237 -2.20 7.89 0.65
CA VAL A 237 -1.68 7.09 1.77
C VAL A 237 -1.91 7.85 3.07
N VAL A 238 -2.53 7.18 4.06
CA VAL A 238 -2.75 7.71 5.42
C VAL A 238 -1.49 7.53 6.24
N ASP A 239 -1.07 8.54 7.00
CA ASP A 239 -0.05 8.49 8.06
C ASP A 239 1.07 7.43 7.93
N LEU A 240 2.20 7.90 7.40
CA LEU A 240 3.45 7.16 7.33
C LEU A 240 4.42 7.65 8.39
N ASP A 241 5.04 6.73 9.14
CA ASP A 241 6.16 7.07 10.02
C ASP A 241 7.33 7.70 9.24
N PRO A 242 8.15 8.57 9.88
CA PRO A 242 9.38 9.09 9.29
C PRO A 242 10.28 8.00 8.70
N GLY A 243 10.75 8.20 7.47
CA GLY A 243 11.63 7.28 6.75
C GLY A 243 10.95 6.05 6.16
N THR A 244 9.62 5.96 6.24
CA THR A 244 8.84 4.88 5.62
C THR A 244 8.20 5.33 4.30
N HIS A 245 7.68 4.35 3.56
CA HIS A 245 7.01 4.58 2.29
C HIS A 245 5.89 3.57 2.07
N ALA A 246 4.95 3.94 1.20
CA ALA A 246 3.95 3.05 0.63
C ALA A 246 3.68 3.45 -0.82
N PHE A 247 2.91 2.64 -1.52
CA PHE A 247 2.47 2.94 -2.88
C PHE A 247 0.95 3.06 -2.93
N PHE A 248 0.42 3.80 -3.89
CA PHE A 248 -0.98 3.70 -4.27
C PHE A 248 -1.11 3.85 -5.78
N ASP A 249 -2.13 3.20 -6.33
CA ASP A 249 -2.49 3.36 -7.74
C ASP A 249 -3.59 4.42 -7.86
N LEU A 250 -3.46 5.25 -8.89
CA LEU A 250 -4.41 6.31 -9.20
C LEU A 250 -4.69 6.31 -10.70
N GLU A 251 -5.97 6.19 -11.07
CA GLU A 251 -6.41 6.57 -12.40
C GLU A 251 -6.50 8.10 -12.45
N VAL A 252 -5.58 8.73 -13.18
CA VAL A 252 -5.49 10.19 -13.27
C VAL A 252 -6.27 10.69 -14.48
N GLU A 253 -7.35 11.42 -14.23
CA GLU A 253 -8.09 12.14 -15.27
C GLU A 253 -7.59 13.59 -15.38
N PRO A 254 -7.65 14.23 -16.56
CA PRO A 254 -7.39 15.67 -16.70
C PRO A 254 -8.23 16.49 -15.70
N GLY A 255 -7.62 17.54 -15.14
CA GLY A 255 -8.25 18.41 -14.14
C GLY A 255 -7.30 18.86 -13.04
N ASN A 256 -7.90 19.45 -12.00
CA ASN A 256 -7.18 19.95 -10.84
C ASN A 256 -7.26 18.93 -9.70
N TYR A 257 -6.15 18.71 -9.00
CA TYR A 257 -6.08 17.87 -7.81
C TYR A 257 -5.53 18.69 -6.64
N ALA A 258 -6.10 18.49 -5.45
CA ALA A 258 -5.46 18.88 -4.20
C ALA A 258 -4.72 17.68 -3.62
N LEU A 259 -3.49 17.92 -3.16
CA LEU A 259 -2.77 17.06 -2.23
C LEU A 259 -2.83 17.74 -0.87
N ILE A 260 -3.28 17.05 0.18
CA ILE A 260 -3.51 17.66 1.50
C ILE A 260 -3.03 16.70 2.59
N CYS A 261 -2.38 17.22 3.63
CA CYS A 261 -2.09 16.46 4.86
C CYS A 261 -2.92 17.03 6.01
N PHE A 262 -3.81 16.23 6.59
CA PHE A 262 -4.65 16.62 7.72
C PHE A 262 -4.08 16.23 9.08
N LEU A 263 -2.96 15.49 9.12
CA LEU A 263 -2.36 15.06 10.37
C LEU A 263 -2.00 16.25 11.28
N PRO A 264 -2.24 16.11 12.60
CA PRO A 264 -1.86 17.13 13.56
C PRO A 264 -0.34 17.24 13.69
N ASP A 265 0.14 18.46 13.82
CA ASP A 265 1.54 18.74 14.08
C ASP A 265 1.96 18.34 15.50
N MET A 266 3.13 17.70 15.64
CA MET A 266 3.62 17.28 16.96
C MET A 266 3.94 18.45 17.90
N ALA A 267 4.21 19.66 17.38
CA ALA A 267 4.60 20.80 18.18
C ALA A 267 3.41 21.63 18.66
N ASP A 268 2.38 21.82 17.83
CA ASP A 268 1.22 22.68 18.16
C ASP A 268 -0.16 22.04 17.99
N GLY A 269 -0.23 20.80 17.49
CA GLY A 269 -1.47 20.05 17.28
C GLY A 269 -2.33 20.56 16.12
N GLN A 270 -1.91 21.61 15.40
CA GLN A 270 -2.65 22.08 14.22
C GLN A 270 -2.43 21.14 13.05
N PRO A 271 -3.43 20.92 12.19
CA PRO A 271 -3.25 20.13 10.97
C PRO A 271 -2.11 20.69 10.10
N HIS A 272 -1.32 19.82 9.48
CA HIS A 272 -0.19 20.23 8.64
C HIS A 272 -0.57 21.16 7.49
N PHE A 273 -1.79 21.08 6.96
CA PHE A 273 -2.26 22.03 5.94
C PHE A 273 -2.27 23.49 6.44
N VAL A 274 -2.45 23.75 7.75
CA VAL A 274 -2.36 25.09 8.35
C VAL A 274 -0.93 25.65 8.24
N HIS A 275 0.06 24.76 8.29
CA HIS A 275 1.47 25.07 8.07
C HIS A 275 1.86 25.12 6.58
N GLY A 276 0.91 24.93 5.67
CA GLY A 276 1.10 25.01 4.22
C GLY A 276 1.17 23.67 3.50
N MET A 277 0.94 22.53 4.19
CA MET A 277 0.93 21.20 3.57
C MET A 277 -0.34 20.90 2.78
N MET A 278 -0.61 21.76 1.80
CA MET A 278 -1.58 21.54 0.75
C MET A 278 -1.04 22.06 -0.59
N LYS A 279 -1.36 21.37 -1.68
CA LYS A 279 -0.83 21.70 -3.01
C LYS A 279 -1.86 21.46 -4.09
N LEU A 280 -2.02 22.46 -4.98
CA LEU A 280 -2.76 22.31 -6.23
C LEU A 280 -1.85 21.69 -7.31
N VAL A 281 -2.29 20.59 -7.89
CA VAL A 281 -1.67 19.94 -9.06
C VAL A 281 -2.62 20.03 -10.25
N ARG A 282 -2.10 20.39 -11.41
CA ARG A 282 -2.88 20.45 -12.66
C ARG A 282 -2.44 19.34 -13.60
N VAL A 283 -3.41 18.59 -14.10
CA VAL A 283 -3.21 17.56 -15.12
C VAL A 283 -3.96 18.00 -16.36
N THR A 284 -3.24 18.06 -17.48
CA THR A 284 -3.78 18.46 -18.79
C THR A 284 -3.98 17.27 -19.69
#